data_AF-A0AAN9FE76-F1
#
_entry.id   AF-A0AAN9FE76-F1
#
_cell.length_a   1.000
_cell.length_b   1.000
_cell.length_c   1.000
_cell.angle_alpha   90.00
_cell.angle_beta   90.00
_cell.angle_gamma   90.00
#
_symmetry.space_group_name_H-M   'P 1'
#
loop_
_entity.id
_entity.type
_entity.pdbx_description
1 polymer ?
#
loop_
_entity_poly.entity_id
_entity_poly.type
_entity_poly.pdbx_seq_one_letter_code
_entity_poly.pdbx_strand_id
1 'polypeptide(L)'
;MEAPNVNHFSDGLTFFLARPDFPPGQRGGGFRLFNQSILYDSSYQIVVVEFDTHGAPNNPWDPSYQHIGIDVNSLVSENLTRWDARYGGEVADVEIRYEASTKTLTATLTYPSDQKSSIVSSEVDLKDAVVAAAATDHLH
;
A
#
# COMPACT_ATOMS: atom_id res chain seq x y z
N MET A 1 16.06 -21.89 5.30
CA MET A 1 14.94 -21.01 5.66
C MET A 1 13.81 -21.92 6.11
N GLU A 2 13.38 -21.81 7.35
CA GLU A 2 12.16 -22.50 7.79
C GLU A 2 10.94 -21.83 7.13
N ALA A 3 9.94 -22.62 6.77
CA ALA A 3 8.69 -22.11 6.23
C ALA A 3 8.00 -21.23 7.28
N PRO A 4 7.31 -20.13 6.89
CA PRO A 4 6.55 -19.32 7.82
C PRO A 4 5.54 -20.17 8.60
N ASN A 5 5.36 -19.88 9.88
CA ASN A 5 4.28 -20.43 10.68
C ASN A 5 2.95 -20.15 9.96
N VAL A 6 2.21 -21.20 9.62
CA VAL A 6 0.96 -21.15 8.85
C VAL A 6 -0.17 -20.35 9.50
N ASN A 7 0.01 -19.91 10.76
CA ASN A 7 -0.98 -19.15 11.51
C ASN A 7 -0.63 -17.66 11.70
N HIS A 8 0.54 -17.19 11.23
CA HIS A 8 0.93 -15.77 11.27
C HIS A 8 1.67 -15.40 9.98
N PHE A 9 0.91 -15.01 8.97
CA PHE A 9 1.46 -14.37 7.78
C PHE A 9 1.52 -12.86 8.04
N SER A 10 2.71 -12.29 7.94
CA SER A 10 2.93 -10.85 8.07
C SER A 10 4.12 -10.42 7.19
N ASP A 11 4.20 -9.15 6.79
CA ASP A 11 3.21 -8.08 7.03
C ASP A 11 2.38 -7.80 5.77
N GLY A 12 2.92 -8.12 4.58
CA GLY A 12 2.25 -7.91 3.31
C GLY A 12 3.23 -7.43 2.24
N LEU A 13 2.72 -6.76 1.22
CA LEU A 13 3.52 -6.09 0.20
C LEU A 13 2.86 -4.79 -0.24
N THR A 14 3.63 -3.91 -0.87
CA THR A 14 3.13 -2.61 -1.35
C THR A 14 3.59 -2.33 -2.78
N PHE A 15 2.75 -1.63 -3.54
CA PHE A 15 3.15 -0.83 -4.69
C PHE A 15 3.07 0.64 -4.29
N PHE A 16 4.08 1.45 -4.59
CA PHE A 16 4.08 2.85 -4.14
C PHE A 16 4.69 3.80 -5.16
N LEU A 17 4.23 5.06 -5.09
CA LEU A 17 4.79 6.21 -5.79
C LEU A 17 5.31 7.18 -4.73
N ALA A 18 6.61 7.45 -4.76
CA ALA A 18 7.29 8.37 -3.84
C ALA A 18 8.36 9.16 -4.58
N ARG A 19 8.97 10.13 -3.89
CA ARG A 19 10.17 10.79 -4.39
C ARG A 19 11.34 9.79 -4.56
N PRO A 20 12.25 9.97 -5.53
CA PRO A 20 13.37 9.05 -5.75
C PRO A 20 14.31 8.88 -4.55
N ASP A 21 14.38 9.88 -3.67
CA ASP A 21 15.20 9.91 -2.45
C ASP A 21 14.43 9.48 -1.19
N PHE A 22 13.25 8.86 -1.33
CA PHE A 22 12.42 8.46 -0.20
C PHE A 22 13.19 7.55 0.77
N PRO A 23 13.35 7.94 2.05
CA PRO A 23 14.17 7.19 2.99
C PRO A 23 13.47 5.91 3.46
N PRO A 24 14.21 4.85 3.80
CA PRO A 24 13.60 3.62 4.31
C PRO A 24 13.00 3.84 5.71
N GLY A 25 11.74 3.43 5.86
CA GLY A 25 11.01 3.36 7.13
C GLY A 25 11.26 2.06 7.93
N GLN A 26 10.36 1.79 8.87
CA GLN A 26 10.47 0.66 9.81
C GLN A 26 10.10 -0.68 9.15
N ARG A 27 10.65 -1.79 9.66
CA ARG A 27 10.21 -3.17 9.30
C ARG A 27 8.83 -3.47 9.88
N GLY A 28 8.19 -4.54 9.44
CA GLY A 28 6.86 -4.94 9.93
C GLY A 28 5.76 -4.18 9.20
N GLY A 29 4.64 -3.92 9.88
CA GLY A 29 3.49 -3.18 9.36
C GLY A 29 3.77 -1.77 8.81
N GLY A 30 4.99 -1.24 8.99
CA GLY A 30 5.42 -0.02 8.30
C GLY A 30 5.92 -0.22 6.87
N PHE A 31 5.97 -1.44 6.35
CA PHE A 31 6.40 -1.81 4.97
C PHE A 31 7.74 -1.24 4.48
N ARG A 32 8.64 -0.81 5.37
CA ARG A 32 9.82 0.01 5.04
C ARG A 32 9.50 1.38 4.44
N LEU A 33 8.26 1.85 4.59
CA LEU A 33 7.79 3.14 4.12
C LEU A 33 7.52 4.11 5.29
N PHE A 34 6.94 3.62 6.39
CA PHE A 34 6.43 4.47 7.46
C PHE A 34 7.15 4.29 8.80
N ASN A 35 7.05 5.32 9.65
CA ASN A 35 7.26 5.20 11.08
C ASN A 35 5.93 4.86 11.75
N GLN A 36 5.82 3.71 12.41
CA GLN A 36 4.56 3.21 12.98
C GLN A 36 4.05 4.05 14.16
N SER A 37 4.86 4.96 14.70
CA SER A 37 4.41 5.94 15.69
C SER A 37 3.76 7.20 15.07
N ILE A 38 3.80 7.33 13.73
CA ILE A 38 3.30 8.48 12.97
C ILE A 38 2.30 7.96 11.95
N LEU A 39 1.00 8.09 12.26
CA LEU A 39 -0.07 7.60 11.39
C LEU A 39 -0.23 8.44 10.12
N TYR A 40 0.08 9.74 10.16
CA TYR A 40 -0.03 10.64 9.01
C TYR A 40 1.07 11.70 9.06
N ASP A 41 1.74 11.91 7.93
CA ASP A 41 2.69 13.01 7.73
C ASP A 41 2.73 13.38 6.24
N SER A 42 2.24 14.58 5.91
CA SER A 42 2.23 15.09 4.53
C SER A 42 3.63 15.26 3.93
N SER A 43 4.68 15.29 4.75
CA SER A 43 6.07 15.33 4.27
C SER A 43 6.56 14.01 3.67
N TYR A 44 5.84 12.89 3.88
CA TYR A 44 6.18 11.62 3.23
C TYR A 44 6.11 11.74 1.70
N GLN A 45 5.14 12.50 1.18
CA GLN A 45 4.91 12.67 -0.26
C GLN A 45 4.88 11.32 -1.00
N ILE A 46 4.03 10.42 -0.49
CA ILE A 46 3.92 9.03 -0.93
C ILE A 46 2.45 8.64 -1.11
N VAL A 47 2.20 7.84 -2.15
CA VAL A 47 0.95 7.13 -2.36
C VAL A 47 1.25 5.65 -2.43
N VAL A 48 0.50 4.86 -1.67
CA VAL A 48 0.71 3.42 -1.48
C VAL A 48 -0.57 2.67 -1.85
N VAL A 49 -0.41 1.56 -2.55
CA VAL A 49 -1.40 0.49 -2.61
C VAL A 49 -0.83 -0.67 -1.81
N GLU A 50 -1.41 -0.94 -0.65
CA GLU A 50 -0.99 -2.00 0.26
C GLU A 50 -1.81 -3.27 0.06
N PHE A 51 -1.16 -4.42 0.23
CA PHE A 51 -1.78 -5.74 0.31
C PHE A 51 -1.39 -6.30 1.69
N ASP A 52 -2.15 -5.88 2.70
CA ASP A 52 -1.85 -6.12 4.09
C ASP A 52 -2.40 -7.49 4.54
N THR A 53 -1.52 -8.28 5.17
CA THR A 53 -1.84 -9.62 5.67
C THR A 53 -1.98 -9.68 7.19
N HIS A 54 -1.73 -8.58 7.89
CA HIS A 54 -1.57 -8.51 9.34
C HIS A 54 -2.19 -7.25 9.96
N GLY A 55 -3.48 -7.31 10.30
CA GLY A 55 -4.18 -6.17 10.90
C GLY A 55 -4.26 -6.17 12.45
N ALA A 56 -5.33 -5.57 12.97
CA ALA A 56 -5.61 -5.50 14.40
C ALA A 56 -5.76 -6.90 15.05
N PRO A 57 -5.34 -7.07 16.32
CA PRO A 57 -4.94 -6.04 17.28
C PRO A 57 -3.46 -5.64 17.25
N ASN A 58 -2.62 -6.33 16.47
CA ASN A 58 -1.18 -6.08 16.45
C ASN A 58 -0.84 -4.78 15.75
N ASN A 59 -1.52 -4.49 14.62
CA ASN A 59 -1.51 -3.20 13.96
C ASN A 59 -2.84 -2.49 14.28
N PRO A 60 -2.91 -1.63 15.30
CA PRO A 60 -4.17 -1.04 15.76
C PRO A 60 -4.76 0.01 14.80
N TRP A 61 -4.01 0.41 13.76
CA TRP A 61 -4.50 1.29 12.69
C TRP A 61 -5.30 0.53 11.63
N ASP A 62 -5.15 -0.79 11.56
CA ASP A 62 -5.77 -1.64 10.55
C ASP A 62 -7.09 -2.27 11.02
N PRO A 63 -7.97 -2.71 10.10
CA PRO A 63 -9.05 -3.62 10.45
C PRO A 63 -8.52 -4.97 10.98
N SER A 64 -9.39 -5.75 11.64
CA SER A 64 -9.05 -7.10 12.13
C SER A 64 -9.03 -8.18 11.04
N TYR A 65 -8.90 -7.78 9.77
CA TYR A 65 -8.90 -8.65 8.61
C TYR A 65 -7.89 -8.16 7.57
N GLN A 66 -7.49 -9.09 6.70
CA GLN A 66 -6.56 -8.82 5.61
C GLN A 66 -7.27 -7.98 4.54
N HIS A 67 -6.54 -7.03 3.97
CA HIS A 67 -7.15 -6.01 3.14
C HIS A 67 -6.21 -5.53 2.04
N ILE A 68 -6.80 -4.88 1.04
CA ILE A 68 -6.08 -4.05 0.08
C ILE A 68 -6.45 -2.61 0.41
N GLY A 69 -5.45 -1.77 0.67
CA GLY A 69 -5.59 -0.38 1.07
C GLY A 69 -5.02 0.58 0.04
N ILE A 70 -5.55 1.80 0.01
CA ILE A 70 -4.93 2.96 -0.65
C ILE A 70 -4.55 3.96 0.42
N ASP A 71 -3.26 4.25 0.55
CA ASP A 71 -2.72 5.12 1.60
C ASP A 71 -2.08 6.35 0.97
N VAL A 72 -2.42 7.51 1.51
CA VAL A 72 -1.92 8.81 1.02
C VAL A 72 -1.26 9.52 2.18
N ASN A 73 0.08 9.55 2.19
CA ASN A 73 0.88 10.14 3.27
C ASN A 73 0.55 9.61 4.68
N SER A 74 0.00 8.40 4.74
CA SER A 74 -0.63 7.82 5.92
C SER A 74 -0.29 6.34 6.02
N LEU A 75 -0.24 5.82 7.25
CA LEU A 75 -0.24 4.39 7.54
C LEU A 75 -1.68 3.83 7.66
N VAL A 76 -2.66 4.72 7.81
CA VAL A 76 -4.09 4.36 7.79
C VAL A 76 -4.58 4.54 6.35
N SER A 77 -5.13 3.48 5.75
CA SER A 77 -5.69 3.56 4.41
C SER A 77 -6.87 4.55 4.33
N GLU A 78 -6.88 5.38 3.29
CA GLU A 78 -7.99 6.30 2.98
C GLU A 78 -9.26 5.52 2.60
N ASN A 79 -9.05 4.42 1.86
CA ASN A 79 -10.08 3.44 1.58
C ASN A 79 -9.45 2.06 1.54
N LEU A 80 -10.23 1.04 1.90
CA LEU A 80 -9.79 -0.34 1.89
C LEU A 80 -10.92 -1.28 1.51
N THR A 81 -10.54 -2.46 1.04
CA THR A 81 -11.47 -3.56 0.79
C THR A 81 -10.95 -4.83 1.45
N ARG A 82 -11.87 -5.69 1.90
CA ARG A 82 -11.47 -6.99 2.44
C ARG A 82 -10.81 -7.84 1.34
N TRP A 83 -9.73 -8.51 1.71
CA TRP A 83 -9.00 -9.41 0.85
C TRP A 83 -8.93 -10.79 1.47
N ASP A 84 -9.44 -11.78 0.77
CA ASP A 84 -9.26 -13.18 1.15
C ASP A 84 -7.90 -13.66 0.60
N ALA A 85 -6.82 -13.33 1.32
CA ALA A 85 -5.47 -13.68 0.91
C ALA A 85 -5.30 -15.20 0.84
N ARG A 86 -4.62 -15.69 -0.22
CA ARG A 86 -4.38 -17.10 -0.46
C ARG A 86 -2.91 -17.43 -0.30
N TYR A 87 -2.65 -18.60 0.27
CA TYR A 87 -1.31 -19.04 0.63
C TYR A 87 -0.96 -20.35 -0.06
N GLY A 88 0.33 -20.71 -0.03
CA GLY A 88 0.82 -21.93 -0.69
C GLY A 88 1.20 -21.72 -2.16
N GLY A 89 1.52 -20.48 -2.55
CA GLY A 89 2.05 -20.17 -3.89
C GLY A 89 0.99 -19.90 -4.95
N GLU A 90 -0.26 -19.65 -4.54
CA GLU A 90 -1.30 -19.25 -5.46
C GLU A 90 -1.02 -17.85 -6.03
N VAL A 91 -1.12 -17.71 -7.35
CA VAL A 91 -0.80 -16.48 -8.06
C VAL A 91 -2.04 -15.57 -8.09
N ALA A 92 -1.83 -14.30 -7.75
CA ALA A 92 -2.81 -13.24 -7.93
C ALA A 92 -2.33 -12.27 -9.02
N ASP A 93 -3.23 -11.88 -9.91
CA ASP A 93 -3.01 -10.83 -10.89
C ASP A 93 -3.50 -9.51 -10.31
N VAL A 94 -2.64 -8.49 -10.35
CA VAL A 94 -2.95 -7.15 -9.82
C VAL A 94 -2.90 -6.13 -10.96
N GLU A 95 -3.99 -5.37 -11.11
CA GLU A 95 -4.07 -4.20 -11.97
C GLU A 95 -4.23 -2.94 -11.10
N ILE A 96 -3.29 -1.99 -11.23
CA ILE A 96 -3.35 -0.68 -10.60
C ILE A 96 -3.49 0.37 -11.70
N ARG A 97 -4.58 1.13 -11.67
CA ARG A 97 -4.94 2.10 -12.70
C ARG A 97 -5.18 3.46 -12.08
N TYR A 98 -4.56 4.50 -12.65
CA TYR A 98 -4.84 5.89 -12.33
C TYR A 98 -5.53 6.59 -13.50
N GLU A 99 -6.73 7.10 -13.26
CA GLU A 99 -7.48 7.92 -14.21
C GLU A 99 -7.31 9.40 -13.83
N ALA A 100 -6.43 10.10 -14.55
CA ALA A 100 -6.05 11.49 -14.21
C ALA A 100 -7.21 12.49 -14.37
N SER A 101 -8.16 12.22 -15.27
CA SER A 101 -9.31 13.10 -15.51
C SER A 101 -10.26 13.19 -14.31
N THR A 102 -10.38 12.12 -13.53
CA THR A 102 -11.19 12.02 -12.31
C THR A 102 -10.35 11.89 -11.05
N LYS A 103 -9.02 11.95 -11.17
CA LYS A 103 -8.04 11.71 -10.10
C LYS A 103 -8.28 10.38 -9.37
N THR A 104 -8.79 9.37 -10.05
CA THR A 104 -9.17 8.12 -9.39
C THR A 104 -8.05 7.08 -9.49
N LEU A 105 -7.56 6.63 -8.34
CA LEU A 105 -6.68 5.46 -8.24
C LEU A 105 -7.52 4.24 -7.90
N THR A 106 -7.40 3.19 -8.71
CA THR A 106 -8.09 1.92 -8.51
C THR A 106 -7.08 0.79 -8.51
N ALA A 107 -7.20 -0.12 -7.54
CA ALA A 107 -6.46 -1.36 -7.50
C ALA A 107 -7.45 -2.53 -7.56
N THR A 108 -7.19 -3.47 -8.48
CA THR A 108 -7.95 -4.71 -8.62
C THR A 108 -7.00 -5.88 -8.47
N LEU A 109 -7.33 -6.82 -7.58
CA LEU A 109 -6.65 -8.09 -7.45
C LEU A 109 -7.60 -9.20 -7.90
N THR A 110 -7.13 -10.10 -8.75
CA THR A 110 -7.89 -11.26 -9.24
C THR A 110 -7.08 -12.53 -9.05
N TYR A 111 -7.70 -13.60 -8.56
CA TYR A 111 -7.12 -14.94 -8.58
C TYR A 111 -7.54 -15.66 -9.87
N PRO A 112 -6.63 -15.92 -10.82
CA PRO A 112 -7.01 -16.53 -12.11
C PRO A 112 -7.57 -17.94 -11.97
N SER A 113 -7.22 -18.63 -10.88
CA SER A 113 -7.63 -20.00 -10.56
C SER A 113 -9.15 -20.17 -10.47
N ASP A 114 -9.86 -19.19 -9.91
CA ASP A 114 -11.30 -19.24 -9.68
C ASP A 114 -12.02 -17.91 -9.93
N GLN A 115 -11.33 -16.93 -10.50
CA GLN A 115 -11.86 -15.63 -10.91
C GLN A 115 -12.44 -14.80 -9.76
N LYS A 116 -12.09 -15.09 -8.50
CA LYS A 116 -12.43 -14.18 -7.40
C LYS A 116 -11.58 -12.92 -7.48
N SER A 117 -12.22 -11.78 -7.27
CA SER A 117 -11.58 -10.47 -7.32
C SER A 117 -11.92 -9.60 -6.11
N SER A 118 -10.97 -8.78 -5.69
CA SER A 118 -11.15 -7.67 -4.76
C SER A 118 -10.78 -6.37 -5.46
N ILE A 119 -11.53 -5.29 -5.19
CA ILE A 119 -11.31 -3.97 -5.78
C ILE A 119 -11.42 -2.89 -4.71
N VAL A 120 -10.50 -1.92 -4.78
CA VAL A 120 -10.52 -0.68 -3.98
C VAL A 120 -10.26 0.51 -4.90
N SER A 121 -10.90 1.63 -4.61
CA SER A 121 -10.69 2.89 -5.35
C SER A 121 -10.82 4.10 -4.44
N SER A 122 -9.98 5.11 -4.69
CA SER A 122 -10.01 6.40 -4.00
C SER A 122 -9.73 7.55 -4.96
N GLU A 123 -10.22 8.74 -4.63
CA GLU A 123 -9.84 9.97 -5.32
C GLU A 123 -8.51 10.47 -4.73
N VAL A 124 -7.44 10.42 -5.52
CA VAL A 124 -6.08 10.80 -5.13
C VAL A 124 -5.54 11.81 -6.13
N ASP A 125 -5.29 13.05 -5.68
CA ASP A 125 -4.54 14.01 -6.49
C ASP A 125 -3.04 13.70 -6.42
N LEU A 126 -2.52 12.94 -7.39
CA LEU A 126 -1.11 12.58 -7.42
C LEU A 126 -0.17 13.79 -7.54
N LYS A 127 -0.65 14.90 -8.11
CA LYS A 127 0.16 16.11 -8.25
C LYS A 127 0.42 16.76 -6.89
N ASP A 128 -0.57 16.72 -6.02
CA ASP A 128 -0.47 17.28 -4.67
C ASP A 128 0.16 16.27 -3.70
N ALA A 129 -0.12 14.98 -3.88
CA ALA A 129 0.34 13.91 -2.99
C ALA A 129 1.82 13.55 -3.19
N VAL A 130 2.34 13.58 -4.43
CA VAL A 130 3.73 13.22 -4.74
C VAL A 130 4.36 14.36 -5.52
N VAL A 131 4.99 15.30 -4.81
CA VAL A 131 5.69 16.42 -5.45
C VAL A 131 7.01 15.89 -6.01
N ALA A 132 7.17 15.92 -7.33
CA ALA A 132 8.45 15.66 -7.96
C ALA A 132 9.48 16.65 -7.39
N ALA A 133 10.62 16.15 -6.90
CA ALA A 133 11.73 17.01 -6.54
C ALA A 133 12.02 17.93 -7.74
N ALA A 134 11.90 19.24 -7.56
CA ALA A 134 12.39 20.18 -8.54
C ALA A 134 13.85 19.80 -8.78
N ALA A 135 14.21 19.46 -10.02
CA ALA A 135 15.60 19.29 -10.38
C ALA A 135 16.31 20.58 -9.98
N THR A 136 17.12 20.53 -8.91
CA THR A 136 18.03 21.61 -8.60
C THR A 136 19.02 21.66 -9.76
N ASP A 137 18.73 22.58 -10.68
CA ASP A 137 19.64 22.96 -11.75
C ASP A 137 20.88 23.56 -11.07
N HIS A 138 21.88 22.71 -10.83
CA HIS A 138 23.18 23.15 -10.34
C HIS A 138 23.93 23.80 -11.50
N LEU A 139 23.52 25.02 -11.84
CA LEU A 139 24.36 25.99 -12.53
C LEU A 139 25.11 26.79 -11.46
N HIS A 140 26.35 26.38 -11.16
CA HIS A 140 27.48 27.25 -10.82
C HIS A 140 28.80 26.49 -11.01
#